data_AF-A0A3B0JGU9-F1
#
_entry.id   AF-A0A3B0JGU9-F1
#
_cell.length_a   1.000
_cell.length_b   1.000
_cell.length_c   1.000
_cell.angle_alpha   90.00
_cell.angle_beta   90.00
_cell.angle_gamma   90.00
#
_symmetry.space_group_name_H-M   'P 1'
#
loop_
_entity.id
_entity.type
_entity.pdbx_description
1 polymer ?
#
loop_
_entity_poly.entity_id
_entity_poly.type
_entity_poly.pdbx_seq_one_letter_code
_entity_poly.pdbx_strand_id
1 'polypeptide(L)'
;MSVFYFNKLKQFSQLFPEFTQTQQENVFLFAIGIPISNIADVRHVYIRSVQASLIEAQHRLELGSISSLRAVAQMRLFLPLLRLAFYFCNEKSDFDEV
;
A
#
# COMPACT_ATOMS: atom_id res chain seq x y z
N MET A 1 21.03 -3.37 0.70
CA MET A 1 20.29 -2.90 1.89
C MET A 1 18.83 -2.73 1.48
N SER A 2 17.89 -3.47 2.08
CA SER A 2 16.47 -3.26 1.83
C SER A 2 16.05 -1.93 2.45
N VAL A 3 15.62 -0.98 1.64
CA VAL A 3 15.10 0.34 2.07
C VAL A 3 13.82 0.19 2.91
N PHE A 4 13.19 -0.98 2.88
CA PHE A 4 12.02 -1.33 3.66
C PHE A 4 12.43 -2.17 4.87
N TYR A 5 12.59 -1.51 6.02
CA TYR A 5 12.68 -2.21 7.29
C TYR A 5 11.38 -2.99 7.52
N PHE A 6 11.47 -4.32 7.46
CA PHE A 6 10.42 -5.31 7.72
C PHE A 6 9.49 -4.94 8.89
N ASN A 7 10.06 -4.39 9.97
CA ASN A 7 9.31 -3.99 11.16
C ASN A 7 8.31 -2.85 10.93
N LYS A 8 8.50 -1.99 9.91
CA LYS A 8 7.57 -0.90 9.60
C LYS A 8 6.38 -1.31 8.73
N LEU A 9 6.45 -2.47 8.06
CA LEU A 9 5.32 -3.01 7.27
C LEU A 9 4.34 -3.85 8.10
N LYS A 10 4.58 -4.01 9.42
CA LYS A 10 3.69 -4.79 10.28
C LYS A 10 2.26 -4.25 10.29
N GLN A 11 2.09 -2.92 10.28
CA GLN A 11 0.78 -2.28 10.15
C GLN A 11 0.18 -2.49 8.75
N PHE A 12 1.00 -2.54 7.71
CA PHE A 12 0.53 -2.85 6.36
C PHE A 12 0.02 -4.29 6.26
N SER A 13 0.62 -5.23 7.00
CA SER A 13 0.15 -6.61 7.04
C SER A 13 -1.26 -6.75 7.62
N GLN A 14 -1.68 -5.83 8.50
CA GLN A 14 -3.05 -5.77 9.02
C GLN A 14 -4.05 -5.23 7.99
N LEU A 15 -3.61 -4.39 7.05
CA LEU A 15 -4.46 -3.84 5.98
C LEU A 15 -4.70 -4.84 4.84
N PHE A 16 -3.80 -5.82 4.69
CA PHE A 16 -3.85 -6.84 3.65
C PHE A 16 -3.44 -8.22 4.21
N PRO A 17 -4.24 -8.80 5.12
CA PRO A 17 -3.96 -10.12 5.69
C PRO A 17 -3.97 -11.24 4.64
N GLU A 18 -4.65 -11.06 3.51
CA GLU A 18 -4.72 -11.99 2.38
C GLU A 18 -3.41 -12.12 1.57
N PHE A 19 -2.46 -11.19 1.78
CA PHE A 19 -1.22 -11.13 1.04
C PHE A 19 -0.08 -11.79 1.79
N THR A 20 0.76 -12.51 1.04
CA THR A 20 2.09 -12.88 1.50
C THR A 20 2.93 -11.62 1.71
N GLN A 21 3.99 -11.72 2.49
CA GLN A 21 4.88 -10.59 2.72
C GLN A 21 5.47 -9.99 1.44
N THR A 22 5.86 -10.82 0.48
CA THR A 22 6.38 -10.34 -0.80
C THR A 22 5.31 -9.56 -1.58
N GLN A 23 4.07 -10.03 -1.55
CA GLN A 23 2.95 -9.31 -2.16
C GLN A 23 2.70 -7.99 -1.44
N GLN A 24 2.77 -7.97 -0.11
CA GLN A 24 2.60 -6.75 0.67
C GLN A 24 3.61 -5.67 0.29
N GLU A 25 4.90 -6.02 0.21
CA GLU A 25 5.96 -5.10 -0.23
C GLU A 25 5.70 -4.56 -1.64
N ASN A 26 5.44 -5.45 -2.60
CA ASN A 26 5.22 -5.06 -3.99
C ASN A 26 3.98 -4.17 -4.14
N VAL A 27 2.88 -4.53 -3.49
CA VAL A 27 1.62 -3.77 -3.53
C VAL A 27 1.79 -2.41 -2.85
N PHE A 28 2.48 -2.35 -1.71
CA PHE A 28 2.76 -1.08 -1.04
C PHE A 28 3.51 -0.11 -1.96
N LEU A 29 4.64 -0.56 -2.53
CA LEU A 29 5.46 0.27 -3.42
C LEU A 29 4.68 0.70 -4.67
N PHE A 30 3.88 -0.22 -5.20
CA PHE A 30 3.05 0.03 -6.36
C PHE A 30 1.90 1.02 -6.06
N ALA A 31 1.33 0.97 -4.86
CA ALA A 31 0.28 1.87 -4.40
C ALA A 31 0.77 3.31 -4.20
N ILE A 32 2.00 3.50 -3.73
CA ILE A 32 2.62 4.83 -3.58
C ILE A 32 3.19 5.38 -4.90
N GLY A 33 2.97 4.68 -6.02
CA GLY A 33 3.27 5.17 -7.36
C GLY A 33 4.64 4.80 -7.92
N ILE A 34 5.40 3.90 -7.27
CA ILE A 34 6.71 3.47 -7.78
C ILE A 34 6.50 2.58 -9.03
N PRO A 35 7.20 2.87 -10.14
CA PRO A 35 7.15 2.02 -11.34
C PRO A 35 7.65 0.60 -11.07
N ILE A 36 7.07 -0.39 -11.76
CA ILE A 36 7.41 -1.82 -11.58
C ILE A 36 8.91 -2.10 -11.78
N SER A 37 9.54 -1.43 -12.75
CA SER A 37 11.00 -1.50 -12.97
C SER A 37 11.77 -1.10 -11.71
N ASN A 38 11.41 0.04 -11.12
CA ASN A 38 12.10 0.57 -9.95
C ASN A 38 11.81 -0.27 -8.70
N ILE A 39 10.62 -0.88 -8.60
CA ILE A 39 10.32 -1.86 -7.55
C ILE A 39 11.27 -3.05 -7.67
N ALA A 40 11.48 -3.57 -8.88
CA ALA A 40 12.37 -4.68 -9.14
C ALA A 40 13.81 -4.35 -8.75
N ASP A 41 14.28 -3.14 -9.11
CA ASP A 41 15.61 -2.64 -8.75
C ASP A 41 15.79 -2.51 -7.24
N VAL A 42 14.83 -1.85 -6.55
CA VAL A 42 14.88 -1.63 -5.09
C VAL A 42 14.81 -2.94 -4.31
N ARG A 43 14.06 -3.93 -4.83
CA ARG A 43 13.93 -5.25 -4.20
C ARG A 43 15.00 -6.25 -4.67
N HIS A 44 15.86 -5.87 -5.60
CA HIS A 44 16.86 -6.75 -6.21
C HIS A 44 16.27 -8.06 -6.77
N VAL A 45 15.14 -7.96 -7.46
CA VAL A 45 14.44 -9.10 -8.09
C VAL A 45 14.17 -8.81 -9.57
N TYR A 46 13.74 -9.82 -10.33
CA TYR A 46 13.37 -9.61 -11.72
C TYR A 46 12.03 -8.85 -11.86
N ILE A 47 11.94 -7.98 -12.87
CA ILE A 47 10.71 -7.25 -13.23
C ILE A 47 9.52 -8.20 -13.38
N ARG A 48 9.73 -9.35 -14.03
CA ARG A 48 8.70 -10.38 -14.22
C ARG A 48 8.18 -10.94 -12.88
N SER A 49 9.05 -11.07 -11.88
CA SER A 49 8.66 -11.54 -10.54
C SER A 49 7.77 -10.51 -9.83
N VAL A 50 8.06 -9.21 -9.99
CA VAL A 50 7.20 -8.15 -9.45
C VAL A 50 5.83 -8.15 -10.15
N GLN A 51 5.80 -8.24 -11.48
CA GLN A 51 4.55 -8.31 -12.24
C GLN A 51 3.71 -9.52 -11.84
N ALA A 52 4.30 -10.71 -11.78
CA ALA A 52 3.61 -11.92 -11.36
C ALA A 52 3.05 -11.80 -9.94
N SER A 53 3.82 -11.22 -9.01
CA SER A 53 3.37 -10.97 -7.65
C SER A 53 2.19 -10.00 -7.58
N LEU A 54 2.18 -8.95 -8.41
CA LEU A 54 1.07 -7.98 -8.46
C LEU A 54 -0.19 -8.58 -9.10
N ILE A 55 -0.03 -9.39 -10.14
CA ILE A 55 -1.13 -10.12 -10.78
C ILE A 55 -1.78 -11.09 -9.78
N GLU A 56 -0.96 -11.87 -9.08
CA GLU A 56 -1.45 -12.79 -8.06
C GLU A 56 -2.18 -12.04 -6.93
N ALA A 57 -1.67 -10.88 -6.48
CA ALA A 57 -2.34 -10.05 -5.48
C ALA A 57 -3.68 -9.48 -6.00
N GLN A 58 -3.74 -9.10 -7.28
CA GLN A 58 -4.97 -8.66 -7.93
C GLN A 58 -6.01 -9.79 -7.99
N HIS A 59 -5.60 -11.02 -8.32
CA HIS A 59 -6.49 -12.18 -8.32
C HIS A 59 -7.01 -12.53 -6.93
N ARG A 60 -6.17 -12.43 -5.89
CA ARG A 60 -6.58 -12.66 -4.49
C ARG A 60 -7.66 -11.71 -3.99
N LEU A 61 -7.70 -10.50 -4.55
CA LEU A 61 -8.73 -9.50 -4.27
C LEU A 61 -9.88 -9.51 -5.28
N GLU A 62 -9.90 -10.48 -6.21
CA GLU A 62 -10.92 -10.61 -7.25
C GLU A 62 -11.08 -9.34 -8.12
N LEU A 63 -9.99 -8.61 -8.34
CA LEU A 63 -10.03 -7.34 -9.05
C LEU A 63 -9.86 -7.53 -10.56
N GLY A 64 -10.47 -6.68 -11.38
CA GLY A 64 -10.41 -6.81 -12.85
C GLY A 64 -9.10 -6.31 -13.49
N SER A 65 -8.24 -5.60 -12.75
CA SER A 65 -6.99 -5.06 -13.29
C SER A 65 -5.96 -4.73 -12.20
N ILE A 66 -4.70 -4.64 -12.60
CA ILE A 66 -3.61 -4.13 -11.73
C ILE A 66 -3.89 -2.67 -11.32
N SER A 67 -4.54 -1.87 -12.17
CA SER A 67 -4.94 -0.50 -11.81
C SER A 67 -5.98 -0.49 -10.69
N SER A 68 -6.92 -1.43 -10.70
CA SER A 68 -7.89 -1.62 -9.61
C SER A 68 -7.19 -2.03 -8.31
N LEU A 69 -6.17 -2.90 -8.39
CA LEU A 69 -5.32 -3.24 -7.24
C LEU A 69 -4.65 -2.00 -6.66
N ARG A 70 -4.11 -1.10 -7.50
CA ARG A 70 -3.56 0.17 -7.03
C ARG A 70 -4.59 1.00 -6.28
N ALA A 71 -5.78 1.17 -6.87
CA ALA A 71 -6.84 2.00 -6.28
C ALA A 71 -7.30 1.47 -4.92
N VAL A 72 -7.55 0.16 -4.82
CA VAL A 72 -7.92 -0.48 -3.54
C VAL A 72 -6.80 -0.35 -2.53
N ALA A 73 -5.56 -0.57 -2.95
CA ALA A 73 -4.43 -0.46 -2.05
C ALA A 73 -4.25 0.97 -1.50
N GLN A 74 -4.40 1.97 -2.38
CA GLN A 74 -4.40 3.38 -2.00
C GLN A 74 -5.54 3.71 -1.05
N MET A 75 -6.77 3.26 -1.33
CA MET A 75 -7.91 3.49 -0.42
C MET A 75 -7.64 2.92 0.98
N ARG A 76 -7.18 1.68 1.09
CA ARG A 76 -6.89 1.09 2.41
C ARG A 76 -5.72 1.78 3.13
N LEU A 77 -4.74 2.31 2.40
CA LEU A 77 -3.64 3.09 2.95
C LEU A 77 -4.06 4.48 3.44
N PHE A 78 -4.87 5.19 2.65
CA PHE A 78 -5.20 6.60 2.91
C PHE A 78 -6.45 6.78 3.76
N LEU A 79 -7.38 5.82 3.80
CA LEU A 79 -8.62 5.96 4.59
C LEU A 79 -8.34 6.16 6.10
N PRO A 80 -7.41 5.44 6.75
CA PRO A 80 -7.03 5.73 8.14
C PRO A 80 -6.41 7.12 8.32
N LEU A 81 -5.60 7.57 7.36
CA LEU A 81 -4.97 8.89 7.38
C LEU A 81 -6.00 10.01 7.21
N LEU A 82 -6.96 9.83 6.30
CA LEU A 82 -8.08 10.75 6.12
C LEU A 82 -8.92 10.84 7.39
N ARG A 83 -9.24 9.70 8.03
CA ARG A 83 -9.98 9.68 9.29
C ARG A 83 -9.27 10.47 10.39
N LEU A 84 -7.96 10.32 10.52
CA LEU A 84 -7.15 11.11 11.46
C LEU A 84 -7.15 12.60 11.10
N ALA A 85 -6.99 12.94 9.83
CA ALA A 85 -7.04 14.33 9.37
C ALA A 85 -8.38 14.99 9.70
N PHE A 86 -9.50 14.30 9.44
CA PHE A 86 -10.84 14.78 9.80
C PHE A 86 -11.01 14.94 11.31
N TYR A 87 -10.51 14.00 12.12
CA TYR A 87 -10.54 14.11 13.58
C TYR A 87 -9.83 15.38 14.06
N PHE A 88 -8.58 15.61 13.62
CA PHE A 88 -7.82 16.80 14.02
C PHE A 88 -8.39 18.11 13.45
N CYS A 89 -8.98 18.09 12.26
CA CYS A 89 -9.65 19.28 11.70
C CYS A 89 -10.92 19.64 12.48
N ASN A 90 -11.70 18.64 12.92
CA ASN A 90 -12.89 18.89 13.73
C ASN A 90 -12.51 19.35 15.15
N GLU A 91 -11.48 18.77 15.76
CA GLU A 91 -11.00 19.15 17.10
C GLU A 91 -10.48 20.60 17.13
N LYS A 92 -9.86 21.10 16.05
CA LYS A 92 -9.47 22.51 15.94
C LYS A 92 -10.66 23.48 15.84
N SER A 93 -11.75 23.06 15.21
CA SER A 93 -12.93 23.91 15.06
C SER A 93 -13.60 24.23 16.40
N ASP A 94 -13.50 23.33 17.39
CA ASP A 94 -14.06 23.55 18.75
C ASP A 94 -13.22 24.54 19.59
N PHE A 95 -11.94 24.75 19.29
CA PHE A 95 -11.08 25.70 20.00
C PHE A 95 -11.09 27.12 19.40
N ASP A 96 -11.43 27.23 18.11
CA ASP A 96 -11.52 28.53 17.43
C ASP A 96 -12.86 29.26 17.71
N GLU A 97 -13.81 28.63 18.40
CA GLU A 97 -15.10 29.21 18.83
C GLU A 97 -15.12 29.74 20.29
N VAL A 98 -13.98 29.82 20.99
CA VAL A 98 -13.87 30.33 22.38
C VAL A 98 -13.11 31.66 22.47
#